data_AF-A0A6V7KJD6-F1
#
_entry.id   AF-A0A6V7KJD6-F1
#
_cell.length_a   1.000
_cell.length_b   1.000
_cell.length_c   1.000
_cell.angle_alpha   90.00
_cell.angle_beta   90.00
_cell.angle_gamma   90.00
#
_symmetry.space_group_name_H-M   'P 1'
#
loop_
_entity.id
_entity.type
_entity.pdbx_description
1 polymer ?
#
loop_
_entity_poly.entity_id
_entity_poly.type
_entity_poly.pdbx_seq_one_letter_code
_entity_poly.pdbx_strand_id
1 'polypeptide(L)' 'YSLLQTVVEICQKNRNCKFNTTPKSFHSDPCPGLAKYIEVAYKCRP' A
#
# COMPACT_ATOMS: atom_id res chain seq x y z
N TYR A 1 9.76 6.57 -3.40
CA TYR A 1 8.41 6.97 -2.97
C TYR A 1 7.84 5.83 -2.16
N SER A 2 7.59 6.07 -0.87
CA SER A 2 7.45 5.02 0.13
C SER A 2 6.10 4.31 0.04
N LEU A 3 6.04 3.02 0.39
CA LEU A 3 4.80 2.24 0.46
C LEU A 3 3.69 2.97 1.27
N LEU A 4 4.11 3.69 2.30
CA LEU A 4 3.23 4.53 3.10
C LEU A 4 2.59 5.67 2.30
N GLN A 5 3.33 6.36 1.43
CA GLN A 5 2.79 7.46 0.62
C GLN A 5 1.63 6.99 -0.27
N THR A 6 1.81 5.89 -1.00
CA THR A 6 0.76 5.35 -1.88
C THR A 6 -0.49 4.97 -1.09
N VAL A 7 -0.34 4.31 0.06
CA VAL A 7 -1.49 3.91 0.89
C VAL A 7 -2.20 5.13 1.48
N VAL A 8 -1.45 6.14 1.93
CA VAL A 8 -2.02 7.39 2.46
C VAL A 8 -2.77 8.14 1.36
N GLU A 9 -2.22 8.27 0.17
CA GLU A 9 -2.87 8.96 -0.95
C GLU A 9 -4.20 8.31 -1.36
N ILE A 10 -4.29 6.98 -1.32
CA ILE A 10 -5.51 6.26 -1.72
C ILE A 10 -6.52 6.21 -0.56
N CYS A 11 -6.08 6.00 0.68
CA CYS A 11 -6.97 5.66 1.79
C CYS A 11 -7.29 6.83 2.73
N GLN A 12 -6.45 7.85 2.83
CA GLN A 12 -6.65 8.94 3.77
C GLN A 12 -7.92 9.73 3.40
N LYS A 13 -8.74 10.06 4.41
CA LYS A 13 -10.04 10.75 4.26
C LYS A 13 -11.11 9.97 3.48
N ASN A 14 -10.87 8.71 3.15
CA ASN A 14 -11.87 7.82 2.56
C ASN A 14 -12.43 6.85 3.61
N ARG A 15 -13.75 6.64 3.63
CA ARG A 15 -14.41 5.66 4.52
C ARG A 15 -14.12 4.22 4.14
N ASN A 16 -13.85 3.97 2.86
CA ASN A 16 -13.52 2.67 2.33
C ASN A 16 -12.38 2.84 1.32
N CYS A 17 -11.38 1.96 1.39
CA CYS A 17 -10.21 2.02 0.53
C CYS A 17 -9.87 0.62 0.00
N LYS A 18 -9.53 0.53 -1.28
CA LYS A 18 -9.00 -0.67 -1.92
C LYS A 18 -7.84 -0.27 -2.82
N PHE A 19 -6.74 -1.02 -2.77
CA PHE A 19 -5.58 -0.77 -3.62
C PHE A 19 -4.92 -2.09 -4.04
N ASN A 20 -4.30 -2.07 -5.22
CA ASN A 20 -3.64 -3.26 -5.78
C ASN A 20 -2.18 -3.31 -5.36
N THR A 21 -1.74 -4.43 -4.82
CA THR A 21 -0.38 -4.68 -4.31
C THR A 21 0.60 -5.14 -5.40
N THR A 22 0.45 -4.65 -6.63
CA THR A 22 1.27 -5.11 -7.75
C THR A 22 2.68 -4.52 -7.68
N PRO A 23 3.72 -5.23 -8.16
CA PRO A 23 5.10 -4.72 -8.20
C PRO A 23 5.30 -3.47 -9.08
N LYS A 24 4.27 -3.04 -9.82
CA LYS A 24 4.28 -1.79 -10.58
C LYS A 24 3.75 -0.60 -9.77
N SER A 25 2.85 -0.84 -8.82
CA SER A 25 2.30 0.21 -7.94
C SER A 25 3.21 0.49 -6.74
N PHE A 26 4.05 -0.48 -6.37
CA PHE A 26 5.07 -0.36 -5.33
C PHE A 26 6.44 -0.60 -5.97
N HIS A 27 7.49 0.15 -5.57
CA HIS A 27 8.80 0.14 -6.23
C HIS A 27 9.37 -1.26 -6.52
N SER A 28 10.21 -1.37 -7.57
CA SER A 28 10.79 -2.61 -8.08
C SER A 28 11.16 -3.61 -7.00
N ASP A 29 10.75 -4.84 -7.24
CA ASP A 29 11.04 -5.99 -6.42
C ASP A 29 12.57 -6.18 -6.25
N PRO A 30 13.16 -5.99 -5.06
CA PRO A 30 14.59 -6.26 -4.83
C PRO A 30 14.96 -7.74 -4.95
N CYS A 31 14.00 -8.66 -4.88
CA CYS A 31 14.17 -10.11 -4.84
C CYS A 31 13.08 -10.79 -5.70
N PRO A 32 13.21 -10.78 -7.03
CA PRO A 32 12.21 -11.37 -7.92
C PRO A 32 12.01 -12.87 -7.61
N GLY A 33 10.75 -13.29 -7.54
CA GLY A 33 10.37 -14.70 -7.33
C GLY A 33 10.08 -15.09 -5.88
N LEU A 34 10.32 -14.21 -4.90
CA LEU A 34 9.80 -14.41 -3.54
C LEU A 34 8.38 -13.86 -3.42
N ALA A 35 7.51 -14.62 -2.75
CA ALA A 35 6.20 -14.13 -2.36
C ALA A 35 6.35 -13.02 -1.31
N LYS A 36 5.56 -11.97 -1.46
CA LYS A 36 5.59 -10.79 -0.59
C LYS A 36 4.22 -10.47 -0.06
N TYR A 37 4.20 -9.85 1.10
CA TYR A 37 3.01 -9.35 1.74
C TYR A 37 3.24 -7.91 2.19
N ILE A 38 2.15 -7.18 2.32
CA ILE A 38 2.14 -5.81 2.83
C ILE A 38 1.41 -5.83 4.15
N GLU A 39 2.01 -5.23 5.16
CA GLU A 39 1.39 -5.01 6.45
C GLU A 39 1.00 -3.53 6.57
N VAL A 40 -0.25 -3.26 6.96
CA VAL A 40 -0.79 -1.91 7.09
C VAL A 40 -1.49 -1.77 8.43
N ALA A 41 -1.17 -0.71 9.16
CA ALA A 41 -1.92 -0.27 10.33
C ALA A 41 -2.74 0.98 9.96
N TYR A 42 -4.03 0.99 10.31
CA TYR A 42 -4.93 2.12 10.04
C TYR A 42 -5.78 2.47 11.25
N LYS A 43 -6.28 3.71 11.27
CA LYS A 43 -7.29 4.17 12.23
C LYS A 43 -8.29 5.06 11.52
N CYS A 44 -9.57 4.86 11.78
CA CYS A 44 -10.62 5.77 11.32
C CYS A 44 -10.65 7.00 12.23
N ARG A 45 -10.84 8.18 11.65
CA ARG A 45 -11.17 9.39 12.40
C ARG A 45 -12.67 9.69 12.28
N PRO A 46 -13.31 10.24 13.33
CA PRO A 46 -14.70 10.68 13.27
C PRO A 46 -14.96 11.65 12.13
#